data_AF-A0A9E0KIS3-F1
#
_entry.id   AF-A0A9E0KIS3-F1
#
_cell.length_a   1.000
_cell.length_b   1.000
_cell.length_c   1.000
_cell.angle_alpha   90.00
_cell.angle_beta   90.00
_cell.angle_gamma   90.00
#
_symmetry.space_group_name_H-M   'P 1'
#
loop_
_entity.id
_entity.type
_entity.pdbx_description
1 polymer ?
#
loop_
_entity_poly.entity_id
_entity_poly.type
_entity_poly.pdbx_seq_one_letter_code
_entity_poly.pdbx_strand_id
1 'polypeptide(L)'
;MVYINDNFTRLPETYLFSEIAKRVQAFKNEHPEAQIIRMGIGDVTLPLPKTVIEAMHKAVDEMATGATFKGYGPEQGYSFLIDKIIEHDYKALGVELATDEVFVSDGAKSDTGNIGDILSKDNIIAVTDPVYPVYIDTNVMG
;
A
#
# COMPACT_ATOMS: atom_id res chain seq x y z
N MET A 1 8.61 6.43 34.18
CA MET A 1 7.54 5.51 33.72
C MET A 1 7.24 5.91 32.27
N VAL A 2 7.23 4.97 31.34
CA VAL A 2 6.92 5.25 29.92
C VAL A 2 5.42 5.06 29.73
N TYR A 3 4.75 6.05 29.14
CA TYR A 3 3.34 5.94 28.77
C TYR A 3 3.26 5.27 27.40
N ILE A 4 2.42 4.24 27.29
CA ILE A 4 2.14 3.57 26.01
C ILE A 4 0.98 4.26 25.30
N ASN A 5 0.82 4.01 24.01
CA ASN A 5 -0.38 4.43 23.28
C ASN A 5 -1.52 3.45 23.60
N ASP A 6 -2.42 3.84 24.50
CA ASP A 6 -3.55 3.02 24.95
C ASP A 6 -4.53 2.68 23.81
N ASN A 7 -4.50 3.41 22.70
CA ASN A 7 -5.33 3.10 21.52
C ASN A 7 -5.08 1.69 20.98
N PHE A 8 -3.86 1.16 21.11
CA PHE A 8 -3.54 -0.20 20.69
C PHE A 8 -4.34 -1.27 21.47
N THR A 9 -4.83 -0.96 22.67
CA THR A 9 -5.68 -1.88 23.47
C THR A 9 -7.10 -2.02 22.91
N ARG A 10 -7.51 -1.12 22.00
CA ARG A 10 -8.83 -1.12 21.35
C ARG A 10 -8.84 -1.94 20.06
N LEU A 11 -7.68 -2.36 19.57
CA LEU A 11 -7.57 -3.20 18.38
C LEU A 11 -7.94 -4.64 18.71
N PRO A 12 -8.56 -5.38 17.76
CA PRO A 12 -8.76 -6.80 17.93
C PRO A 12 -7.43 -7.54 18.07
N GLU A 13 -7.39 -8.59 18.90
CA GLU A 13 -6.15 -9.35 19.19
C GLU A 13 -5.53 -10.01 17.96
N THR A 14 -6.34 -10.30 16.93
CA THR A 14 -5.90 -10.97 15.70
C THR A 14 -6.28 -10.20 14.46
N TYR A 15 -5.25 -9.77 13.72
CA TYR A 15 -5.40 -9.28 12.37
C TYR A 15 -5.86 -10.41 11.44
N LEU A 16 -6.91 -10.16 10.65
CA LEU A 16 -7.61 -11.15 9.81
C LEU A 16 -6.66 -12.06 9.01
N PHE A 17 -5.67 -11.48 8.34
CA PHE A 17 -4.75 -12.24 7.48
C PHE A 17 -3.76 -13.10 8.26
N SER A 18 -3.42 -12.72 9.50
CA SER A 18 -2.59 -13.56 10.38
C SER A 18 -3.34 -14.82 10.80
N GLU A 19 -4.63 -14.69 11.11
CA GLU A 19 -5.47 -15.82 11.49
C GLU A 19 -5.69 -16.80 10.33
N ILE A 20 -5.93 -16.29 9.12
CA ILE A 20 -6.01 -17.12 7.91
C ILE A 20 -4.71 -17.91 7.71
N ALA A 21 -3.55 -17.26 7.82
CA ALA A 21 -2.26 -17.92 7.67
C ALA A 21 -2.05 -19.04 8.70
N LYS A 22 -2.40 -18.80 9.97
CA LYS A 22 -2.32 -19.81 11.04
C LYS A 22 -3.18 -21.04 10.72
N ARG A 23 -4.44 -20.83 10.31
CA ARG A 23 -5.36 -21.94 9.99
C ARG A 23 -4.93 -22.74 8.77
N VAL A 24 -4.47 -22.07 7.72
CA VAL A 24 -3.94 -22.73 6.52
C VAL A 24 -2.72 -23.58 6.86
N GLN A 25 -1.84 -23.09 7.74
CA GLN A 25 -0.66 -23.83 8.16
C GLN A 25 -1.01 -25.06 9.02
N ALA A 26 -1.94 -24.91 9.97
CA ALA A 26 -2.43 -26.03 10.79
C ALA A 26 -3.03 -27.14 9.90
N PHE A 27 -3.92 -26.76 8.97
CA PHE A 27 -4.52 -27.69 8.02
C PHE A 27 -3.47 -28.41 7.15
N LYS A 28 -2.45 -27.68 6.66
CA LYS A 28 -1.36 -28.28 5.87
C LYS A 28 -0.54 -29.30 6.68
N ASN A 29 -0.36 -29.09 7.98
CA ASN A 29 0.37 -30.01 8.84
C ASN A 29 -0.44 -31.28 9.12
N GLU A 30 -1.76 -31.15 9.27
CA GLU A 30 -2.69 -32.25 9.51
C GLU A 30 -2.98 -33.07 8.22
N HIS A 31 -2.88 -32.43 7.05
CA HIS A 31 -3.18 -33.00 5.74
C HIS A 31 -2.05 -32.74 4.73
N PRO A 32 -0.86 -33.35 4.90
CA PRO A 32 0.30 -33.10 4.03
C PRO A 32 0.06 -33.46 2.54
N GLU A 33 -0.89 -34.35 2.27
CA GLU A 33 -1.32 -34.75 0.93
C GLU A 33 -2.27 -33.76 0.24
N ALA A 34 -2.89 -32.85 1.01
CA ALA A 34 -3.89 -31.93 0.48
C ALA A 34 -3.25 -30.85 -0.40
N GLN A 35 -3.73 -30.73 -1.63
CA GLN A 35 -3.37 -29.62 -2.53
C GLN A 35 -4.25 -28.41 -2.24
N ILE A 36 -3.73 -27.47 -1.44
CA ILE A 36 -4.46 -26.26 -1.04
C ILE A 36 -4.53 -25.26 -2.20
N ILE A 37 -5.75 -24.95 -2.66
CA ILE A 37 -6.02 -23.84 -3.58
C ILE A 37 -6.34 -22.59 -2.76
N ARG A 38 -5.55 -21.53 -2.91
CA ARG A 38 -5.71 -20.28 -2.15
C ARG A 38 -6.55 -19.29 -2.95
N MET A 39 -7.77 -19.01 -2.48
CA MET A 39 -8.68 -17.99 -3.01
C MET A 39 -9.01 -16.92 -1.96
N GLY A 40 -8.07 -16.67 -1.04
CA GLY A 40 -8.24 -15.77 0.10
C GLY A 40 -7.69 -14.37 -0.18
N ILE A 41 -6.44 -14.14 0.21
CA ILE A 41 -5.75 -12.86 -0.04
C ILE A 41 -5.63 -12.65 -1.55
N GLY A 42 -6.03 -11.48 -2.03
CA GLY A 42 -5.95 -11.07 -3.44
C GLY A 42 -4.53 -10.75 -3.89
N ASP A 43 -3.56 -11.60 -3.58
CA ASP A 43 -2.19 -11.48 -4.08
C ASP A 43 -2.10 -12.03 -5.50
N VAL A 44 -1.22 -11.44 -6.31
CA VAL A 44 -1.11 -11.75 -7.75
C VAL A 44 -0.25 -12.99 -7.99
N THR A 45 -0.53 -13.70 -9.08
CA THR A 45 0.16 -14.96 -9.43
C THR A 45 0.95 -14.87 -10.74
N LEU A 46 0.82 -13.77 -11.48
CA LEU A 46 1.48 -13.56 -12.76
C LEU A 46 2.73 -12.69 -12.59
N PRO A 47 3.78 -12.92 -13.41
CA PRO A 47 4.98 -12.12 -13.38
C PRO A 47 4.74 -10.70 -13.87
N LEU A 48 5.66 -9.78 -13.54
CA LEU A 48 5.65 -8.43 -14.08
C LEU A 48 5.75 -8.45 -15.61
N PRO A 49 5.04 -7.55 -16.31
CA PRO A 49 5.18 -7.41 -17.75
C PRO A 49 6.62 -7.09 -18.16
N LYS A 50 7.06 -7.64 -19.31
CA LYS A 50 8.43 -7.47 -19.83
C LYS A 50 8.87 -5.99 -19.89
N THR A 51 7.98 -5.10 -20.35
CA THR A 51 8.26 -3.66 -20.45
C THR A 51 8.59 -3.03 -19.09
N VAL A 52 7.94 -3.46 -18.01
CA VAL A 52 8.21 -2.98 -16.65
C VAL A 52 9.60 -3.46 -16.20
N ILE A 53 9.91 -4.74 -16.42
CA ILE A 53 11.21 -5.34 -16.07
C ILE A 53 12.35 -4.61 -16.81
N GLU A 54 12.21 -4.36 -18.10
CA GLU A 54 13.22 -3.64 -18.89
C GLU A 54 13.42 -2.21 -18.42
N ALA A 55 12.35 -1.51 -18.02
CA ALA A 55 12.44 -0.16 -17.47
C ALA A 55 13.14 -0.15 -16.09
N MET A 56 12.84 -1.12 -15.23
CA MET A 56 13.50 -1.27 -13.93
C MET A 56 14.99 -1.55 -14.08
N HIS A 57 15.39 -2.43 -15.02
CA HIS A 57 16.81 -2.67 -15.28
C HIS A 57 17.53 -1.40 -15.73
N LYS A 58 16.94 -0.63 -16.65
CA LYS A 58 17.52 0.66 -17.08
C LYS A 58 17.67 1.64 -15.93
N ALA A 59 16.69 1.71 -15.02
CA ALA A 59 16.76 2.56 -13.84
C ALA A 59 17.90 2.12 -12.88
N VAL A 60 18.09 0.81 -12.70
CA VAL A 60 19.21 0.27 -11.92
C VAL A 60 20.55 0.62 -12.57
N ASP A 61 20.66 0.48 -13.90
CA ASP A 61 21.88 0.84 -14.64
C ASP A 61 22.18 2.35 -14.57
N GLU A 62 21.16 3.21 -14.59
CA GLU A 62 21.29 4.66 -14.40
C GLU A 62 21.90 4.99 -13.03
N MET A 63 21.57 4.21 -12.00
CA MET A 63 22.11 4.38 -10.64
C MET A 63 23.52 3.81 -10.47
N ALA A 64 24.00 3.00 -11.42
CA ALA A 64 25.29 2.32 -11.30
C ALA A 64 26.51 3.19 -11.68
N THR A 65 26.29 4.36 -12.28
CA THR A 65 27.39 5.26 -12.68
C THR A 65 27.28 6.62 -12.00
N GLY A 66 28.42 7.15 -11.53
CA GLY A 66 28.44 8.45 -10.84
C GLY A 66 27.98 9.62 -11.71
N ALA A 67 28.02 9.50 -13.03
CA ALA A 67 27.57 10.55 -13.95
C ALA A 67 26.04 10.62 -14.08
N THR A 68 25.33 9.51 -13.83
CA THR A 68 23.87 9.40 -14.00
C THR A 68 23.12 9.14 -12.70
N PHE A 69 23.85 8.86 -11.61
CA PHE A 69 23.30 8.62 -10.29
C PHE A 69 22.40 9.77 -9.81
N LYS A 70 21.24 9.43 -9.24
CA LYS A 70 20.29 10.36 -8.64
C LYS A 70 20.25 10.13 -7.13
N GLY A 71 20.40 11.19 -6.34
CA GLY A 71 20.31 11.13 -4.88
C GLY A 71 18.86 11.05 -4.41
N TYR A 72 18.52 11.78 -3.34
CA TYR A 72 17.12 11.95 -2.95
C TYR A 72 16.31 12.50 -4.12
N GLY A 73 15.22 11.80 -4.45
CA GLY A 73 14.23 12.29 -5.39
C GLY A 73 13.35 13.36 -4.76
N PRO A 74 12.53 14.04 -5.57
CA PRO A 74 11.49 14.93 -5.05
C PRO A 74 10.50 14.16 -4.18
N GLU A 75 10.16 14.70 -3.01
CA GLU A 75 9.32 14.05 -2.00
C GLU A 75 7.91 13.76 -2.50
N GLN A 76 7.41 14.58 -3.42
CA GLN A 76 6.11 14.41 -4.07
C GLN A 76 6.11 13.32 -5.16
N GLY A 77 7.28 12.96 -5.67
CA GLY A 77 7.44 12.09 -6.84
C GLY A 77 7.99 12.83 -8.07
N TYR A 78 8.57 12.06 -9.00
CA TYR A 78 9.16 12.61 -10.21
C TYR A 78 8.08 13.10 -11.20
N SER A 79 8.30 14.27 -11.80
CA SER A 79 7.35 14.87 -12.74
C SER A 79 6.97 13.97 -13.91
N PHE A 80 7.94 13.21 -14.46
CA PHE A 80 7.67 12.30 -15.59
C PHE A 80 6.61 11.24 -15.26
N LEU A 81 6.47 10.85 -13.99
CA LEU A 81 5.47 9.88 -13.55
C LEU A 81 4.15 10.59 -13.26
N ILE A 82 4.20 11.72 -12.54
CA ILE A 82 3.02 12.54 -12.21
C ILE A 82 2.28 12.97 -13.49
N ASP A 83 3.01 13.49 -14.48
CA ASP A 83 2.44 13.92 -15.76
C ASP A 83 1.71 12.76 -16.46
N LYS A 84 2.26 11.55 -16.39
CA LYS A 84 1.69 10.35 -17.00
C LYS A 84 0.48 9.83 -16.26
N ILE A 85 0.47 9.89 -14.94
CA ILE A 85 -0.70 9.58 -14.11
C ILE A 85 -1.84 10.54 -14.48
N ILE A 86 -1.58 11.85 -14.51
CA ILE A 86 -2.60 12.85 -14.88
C ILE A 86 -3.13 12.61 -16.31
N GLU A 87 -2.23 12.36 -17.27
CA GLU A 87 -2.59 12.13 -18.67
C GLU A 87 -3.45 10.87 -18.88
N HIS A 88 -3.05 9.74 -18.28
CA HIS A 88 -3.65 8.45 -18.60
C HIS A 88 -4.79 8.04 -17.66
N ASP A 89 -4.73 8.44 -16.39
CA ASP A 89 -5.70 7.98 -15.38
C ASP A 89 -6.81 9.01 -15.13
N TYR A 90 -6.50 10.32 -15.22
CA TYR A 90 -7.45 11.39 -14.86
C TYR A 90 -8.04 12.11 -16.08
N LYS A 91 -7.19 12.57 -17.02
CA LYS A 91 -7.68 13.27 -18.22
C LYS A 91 -8.60 12.39 -19.07
N ALA A 92 -8.32 11.08 -19.14
CA ALA A 92 -9.19 10.12 -19.84
C ALA A 92 -10.60 10.03 -19.23
N LEU A 93 -10.76 10.39 -17.96
CA LEU A 93 -12.03 10.46 -17.24
C LEU A 93 -12.65 11.87 -17.26
N GLY A 94 -12.02 12.83 -17.94
CA GLY A 94 -12.44 14.23 -17.96
C GLY A 94 -12.11 15.00 -16.67
N VAL A 95 -11.18 14.49 -15.86
CA VAL A 95 -10.71 15.15 -14.64
C VAL A 95 -9.45 15.95 -14.93
N GLU A 96 -9.47 17.24 -14.63
CA GLU A 96 -8.31 18.11 -14.71
C GLU A 96 -7.62 18.18 -13.34
N LEU A 97 -6.33 17.86 -13.30
CA LEU A 97 -5.48 17.98 -12.12
C LEU A 97 -4.20 18.75 -12.47
N ALA A 98 -3.74 19.57 -11.56
CA ALA A 98 -2.42 20.17 -11.56
C ALA A 98 -1.38 19.18 -11.01
N THR A 99 -0.11 19.39 -11.38
CA THR A 99 0.97 18.48 -10.96
C THR A 99 1.20 18.49 -9.45
N ASP A 100 0.89 19.60 -8.77
CA ASP A 100 0.97 19.77 -7.32
C ASP A 100 -0.19 19.11 -6.54
N GLU A 101 -1.16 18.50 -7.24
CA GLU A 101 -2.27 17.76 -6.63
C GLU A 101 -2.02 16.25 -6.57
N VAL A 102 -0.95 15.74 -7.18
CA VAL A 102 -0.62 14.30 -7.23
C VAL A 102 0.63 13.99 -6.43
N PHE A 103 0.51 13.12 -5.43
CA PHE A 103 1.60 12.68 -4.57
C PHE A 103 1.86 11.19 -4.78
N VAL A 104 3.07 10.81 -5.18
CA VAL A 104 3.47 9.42 -5.41
C VAL A 104 4.04 8.84 -4.12
N SER A 105 3.45 7.75 -3.65
CA SER A 105 3.85 7.05 -2.43
C SER A 105 4.41 5.65 -2.71
N ASP A 106 4.78 4.94 -1.66
CA ASP A 106 5.15 3.52 -1.70
C ASP A 106 3.95 2.57 -1.75
N GLY A 107 2.73 3.08 -1.61
CA GLY A 107 1.49 2.34 -1.86
C GLY A 107 0.30 2.81 -1.02
N ALA A 108 -0.89 2.47 -1.53
CA ALA A 108 -2.17 2.90 -0.94
C ALA A 108 -2.37 2.51 0.54
N LYS A 109 -1.74 1.43 1.01
CA LYS A 109 -1.83 1.02 2.42
C LYS A 109 -1.13 2.00 3.35
N SER A 110 0.04 2.51 2.97
CA SER A 110 0.77 3.54 3.73
C SER A 110 -0.04 4.84 3.73
N ASP A 111 -0.52 5.27 2.55
CA ASP A 111 -1.29 6.51 2.43
C ASP A 111 -2.56 6.48 3.27
N THR A 112 -3.37 5.42 3.13
CA THR A 112 -4.61 5.29 3.91
C THR A 112 -4.37 5.07 5.41
N GLY A 113 -3.19 4.56 5.78
CA GLY A 113 -2.79 4.45 7.18
C GLY A 113 -2.37 5.77 7.80
N ASN A 114 -1.70 6.63 7.02
CA ASN A 114 -1.07 7.86 7.51
C ASN A 114 -1.91 9.12 7.22
N ILE A 115 -2.93 9.05 6.36
CA ILE A 115 -3.77 10.22 6.04
C ILE A 115 -4.48 10.80 7.27
N GLY A 116 -4.67 10.01 8.33
CA GLY A 116 -5.19 10.48 9.62
C GLY A 116 -4.26 11.46 10.34
N ASP A 117 -2.95 11.42 10.08
CA ASP A 117 -1.94 12.24 10.77
C ASP A 117 -2.11 13.75 10.51
N ILE A 118 -2.75 14.10 9.37
CA ILE A 118 -3.04 15.49 8.99
C ILE A 118 -4.45 15.94 9.37
N LEU A 119 -5.24 15.07 10.03
CA LEU A 119 -6.62 15.33 10.43
C LEU A 119 -6.76 15.44 11.95
N SER A 120 -7.84 16.09 12.41
CA SER A 120 -8.13 16.17 13.84
C SER A 120 -8.61 14.83 14.40
N LYS A 121 -8.16 14.51 15.61
CA LYS A 121 -8.63 13.35 16.40
C LYS A 121 -10.09 13.47 16.85
N ASP A 122 -10.65 14.67 16.81
CA ASP A 122 -12.05 14.94 17.18
C ASP A 122 -13.03 14.66 16.03
N ASN A 123 -12.53 14.33 14.84
CA ASN A 123 -13.36 14.03 13.69
C ASN A 123 -14.10 12.70 13.84
N ILE A 124 -15.34 12.65 13.35
CA ILE A 124 -16.09 11.40 13.20
C ILE A 124 -15.86 10.89 11.79
N ILE A 125 -15.25 9.70 11.68
CA ILE A 125 -14.91 9.07 10.40
C ILE A 125 -16.02 8.09 10.00
N ALA A 126 -16.57 8.28 8.80
CA ALA A 126 -17.52 7.37 8.20
C ALA A 126 -16.78 6.37 7.30
N VAL A 127 -17.09 5.09 7.44
CA VAL A 127 -16.57 4.00 6.59
C VAL A 127 -17.73 3.17 6.05
N THR A 128 -17.51 2.47 4.94
CA THR A 128 -18.50 1.51 4.43
C THR A 128 -18.60 0.30 5.36
N ASP A 129 -19.66 -0.49 5.22
CA ASP A 129 -19.77 -1.81 5.84
C ASP A 129 -20.36 -2.78 4.80
N PRO A 130 -19.57 -3.76 4.27
CA PRO A 130 -18.21 -4.13 4.68
C PRO A 130 -17.12 -3.14 4.22
N VAL A 131 -15.94 -3.25 4.83
CA VAL A 131 -14.78 -2.39 4.52
C VAL A 131 -13.44 -3.11 4.70
N TYR A 132 -12.41 -2.62 4.01
CA TYR A 132 -11.04 -3.08 4.21
C TYR A 132 -10.53 -2.67 5.62
N PRO A 133 -10.02 -3.61 6.44
CA PRO A 133 -9.80 -3.39 7.86
C PRO A 133 -8.77 -2.30 8.18
N VAL A 134 -7.83 -2.03 7.27
CA VAL A 134 -6.81 -0.99 7.46
C VAL A 134 -7.44 0.36 7.77
N TYR A 135 -8.57 0.72 7.14
CA TYR A 135 -9.22 2.00 7.36
C TYR A 135 -9.79 2.14 8.78
N ILE A 136 -10.20 1.04 9.42
CA ILE A 136 -10.68 1.06 10.80
C ILE A 136 -9.50 1.03 11.75
N ASP A 137 -8.58 0.09 11.56
CA ASP A 137 -7.49 -0.18 12.48
C ASP A 137 -6.60 1.06 12.66
N THR A 138 -6.24 1.77 11.59
CA THR A 138 -5.36 2.95 11.68
C THR A 138 -6.04 4.12 12.39
N ASN A 139 -7.33 4.34 12.14
CA ASN A 139 -8.13 5.34 12.85
C ASN A 139 -8.30 5.01 14.35
N VAL A 140 -8.29 3.72 14.71
CA VAL A 140 -8.31 3.31 16.12
C VAL A 140 -6.98 3.60 16.80
N MET A 141 -5.84 3.39 16.12
CA MET A 141 -4.48 3.65 16.63
C MET A 141 -4.23 5.14 16.91
N GLY A 142 -4.94 5.98 16.14
CA GLY A 142 -5.22 7.40 16.40
C GLY A 142 -4.14 8.38 16.03
#